data_AF-A0A3D1CRL2-F1
#
_entry.id   AF-A0A3D1CRL2-F1
#
_cell.length_a   1.000
_cell.length_b   1.000
_cell.length_c   1.000
_cell.angle_alpha   90.00
_cell.angle_beta   90.00
_cell.angle_gamma   90.00
#
_symmetry.space_group_name_H-M   'P 1'
#
loop_
_entity.id
_entity.type
_entity.pdbx_description
1 polymer ?
#
loop_
_entity_poly.entity_id
_entity_poly.type
_entity_poly.pdbx_seq_one_letter_code
_entity_poly.pdbx_strand_id
1 'polypeptide(L)'
;MDKQNNWAVAGGMVVIVGVIIAIVLMTRTSLEPDGKGDYPTNVVDETTTGGAVKEDQQPEVTGTVYENAKLSITVPVGWTASEVITNVDSKSDGATTKLNPSAVNITNGKWILYINVDASQASGVEGGRFAEIAMGAPSVDAVVTVQPNECGQTTRTPAFDNYTRVDYTINYSLANDVCKAPTNRTTVWFFSYLTSPGNGYFNDYVPGQNPGLVVTMAYNDTVVNDFPVAESDELTVALKEMTDIASTLKVKNR
;
A
#
# COMPACT_ATOMS: atom_id res chain seq x y z
N MET A 1 62.45 26.58 4.52
CA MET A 1 62.44 27.97 4.01
C MET A 1 61.19 28.12 3.19
N ASP A 2 60.22 28.99 3.43
CA ASP A 2 59.85 29.90 4.52
C ASP A 2 58.40 30.31 4.15
N LYS A 3 57.45 30.20 5.08
CA LYS A 3 56.65 31.32 5.65
C LYS A 3 55.62 31.93 4.68
N GLN A 4 54.31 31.86 4.91
CA GLN A 4 53.46 32.33 6.03
C GLN A 4 52.65 33.56 5.59
N ASN A 5 51.41 33.61 6.11
CA ASN A 5 50.60 34.79 6.46
C ASN A 5 49.87 35.51 5.31
N ASN A 6 48.67 36.05 5.46
CA ASN A 6 47.62 36.20 6.50
C ASN A 6 46.41 36.77 5.69
N TRP A 7 45.14 36.83 6.11
CA TRP A 7 44.56 37.56 7.25
C TRP A 7 43.08 37.20 7.38
N ALA A 8 42.62 37.13 8.62
CA ALA A 8 41.23 37.09 9.05
C ALA A 8 40.65 38.50 9.24
N VAL A 9 39.34 38.66 9.07
CA VAL A 9 38.46 39.64 9.76
C VAL A 9 37.05 39.00 9.72
N ALA A 10 36.48 38.43 10.79
CA ALA A 10 35.95 39.00 12.03
C ALA A 10 34.69 39.88 11.86
N GLY A 11 33.61 39.51 12.57
CA GLY A 11 32.62 40.45 13.09
C GLY A 11 31.18 40.26 12.61
N GLY A 12 30.28 39.91 13.54
CA GLY A 12 28.83 40.06 13.31
C GLY A 12 27.93 39.23 14.23
N MET A 13 27.97 39.52 15.53
CA MET A 13 27.03 39.03 16.55
C MET A 13 25.73 39.87 16.52
N VAL A 14 24.63 39.29 17.06
CA VAL A 14 23.43 39.86 17.75
C VAL A 14 22.19 39.07 17.28
N VAL A 15 21.61 38.13 18.04
CA VAL A 15 20.92 38.15 19.37
C VAL A 15 19.39 38.33 19.25
N ILE A 16 18.70 37.20 19.48
CA ILE A 16 17.48 36.94 20.28
C ILE A 16 16.11 37.49 19.81
N VAL A 17 15.12 36.59 19.81
CA VAL A 17 13.83 36.61 20.56
C VAL A 17 12.69 36.14 19.67
N GLY A 18 11.98 35.08 20.10
CA GLY A 18 10.66 34.76 19.54
C GLY A 18 10.20 33.31 19.72
N VAL A 19 10.23 32.78 20.94
CA VAL A 19 9.51 31.56 21.28
C VAL A 19 8.01 31.90 21.36
N ILE A 20 7.19 31.29 20.51
CA ILE A 20 5.74 31.19 20.74
C ILE A 20 5.40 29.69 20.76
N ILE A 21 5.35 29.16 21.98
CA ILE A 21 4.75 27.86 22.28
C ILE A 21 3.26 28.13 22.50
N ALA A 22 2.43 27.71 21.54
CA ALA A 22 0.99 27.61 21.76
C ALA A 22 0.69 26.21 22.30
N ILE A 23 0.61 26.11 23.63
CA ILE A 23 0.00 24.96 24.32
C ILE A 23 -1.51 25.09 24.13
N VAL A 24 -2.09 24.26 23.28
CA VAL A 24 -3.54 24.02 23.29
C VAL A 24 -3.81 22.87 24.27
N LEU A 25 -4.11 23.24 25.51
CA LEU A 25 -4.82 22.38 26.46
C LEU A 25 -6.26 22.20 25.92
N MET A 26 -6.58 21.04 25.35
CA MET A 26 -7.97 20.59 25.31
C MET A 26 -8.18 19.63 26.47
N THR A 27 -8.81 20.18 27.50
CA THR A 27 -9.32 19.47 28.67
C THR A 27 -10.29 18.38 28.24
N ARG A 28 -9.98 17.14 28.62
CA ARG A 28 -10.94 16.04 28.70
C ARG A 28 -12.02 16.41 29.70
N THR A 29 -13.26 16.53 29.25
CA THR A 29 -14.44 16.39 30.12
C THR A 29 -15.06 15.03 29.85
N SER A 30 -14.68 14.09 30.70
CA SER A 30 -15.38 12.84 30.95
C SER A 30 -16.62 13.14 31.78
N LEU A 31 -17.81 12.89 31.25
CA LEU A 31 -19.06 12.84 32.01
C LEU A 31 -19.95 11.72 31.45
N GLU A 32 -19.85 10.56 32.09
CA GLU A 32 -20.94 9.62 32.35
C GLU A 32 -20.69 9.07 33.78
N PRO A 33 -21.68 8.51 34.51
CA PRO A 33 -23.04 8.17 34.13
C PRO A 33 -24.11 8.68 35.13
N ASP A 34 -25.39 8.60 34.75
CA ASP A 34 -26.49 8.06 35.57
C ASP A 34 -27.84 8.55 35.03
N GLY A 35 -28.67 7.60 34.59
CA GLY A 35 -30.00 7.91 34.11
C GLY A 35 -30.76 6.66 33.69
N LYS A 36 -31.29 5.94 34.67
CA LYS A 36 -32.36 4.96 34.49
C LYS A 36 -33.47 5.56 33.64
N GLY A 37 -33.67 5.02 32.43
CA GLY A 37 -34.83 5.27 31.60
C GLY A 37 -35.54 3.95 31.34
N ASP A 38 -36.67 3.75 32.00
CA ASP A 38 -37.67 2.74 31.65
C ASP A 38 -38.11 2.99 30.20
N TYR A 39 -37.88 2.01 29.32
CA TYR A 39 -38.53 1.96 28.02
C TYR A 39 -39.68 0.95 28.06
N PRO A 40 -40.88 1.31 27.60
CA PRO A 40 -42.01 0.40 27.57
C PRO A 40 -41.78 -0.72 26.55
N THR A 41 -42.03 -1.94 27.00
CA THR A 41 -42.23 -3.13 26.18
C THR A 41 -43.43 -2.93 25.24
N ASN A 42 -43.16 -2.73 23.95
CA ASN A 42 -44.15 -2.98 22.91
C ASN A 42 -43.93 -4.39 22.38
N VAL A 43 -44.79 -5.29 22.87
CA VAL A 43 -45.11 -6.56 22.23
C VAL A 43 -45.83 -6.22 20.92
N VAL A 44 -45.23 -6.60 19.80
CA VAL A 44 -45.96 -6.83 18.56
C VAL A 44 -45.50 -8.20 18.06
N ASP A 45 -46.42 -9.15 18.16
CA ASP A 45 -46.28 -10.49 17.62
C ASP A 45 -46.90 -10.54 16.21
N GLU A 46 -46.42 -11.51 15.45
CA GLU A 46 -46.94 -12.08 14.21
C GLU A 46 -46.56 -11.49 12.82
N THR A 47 -45.58 -12.20 12.22
CA THR A 47 -45.70 -13.01 10.98
C THR A 47 -45.61 -12.34 9.60
N THR A 48 -44.79 -12.98 8.75
CA THR A 48 -44.66 -12.88 7.27
C THR A 48 -43.84 -11.67 6.79
N THR A 49 -42.74 -11.77 6.06
CA THR A 49 -42.43 -12.64 4.90
C THR A 49 -40.92 -12.62 4.69
N GLY A 50 -40.32 -13.75 4.28
CA GLY A 50 -38.90 -13.85 3.97
C GLY A 50 -38.44 -12.79 2.97
N GLY A 51 -37.72 -11.79 3.47
CA GLY A 51 -36.92 -10.90 2.65
C GLY A 51 -35.67 -11.64 2.24
N ALA A 52 -35.51 -11.89 0.95
CA ALA A 52 -34.25 -12.34 0.38
C ALA A 52 -33.14 -11.40 0.86
N VAL A 53 -32.17 -11.94 1.59
CA VAL A 53 -30.87 -11.29 1.76
C VAL A 53 -30.37 -11.05 0.34
N LYS A 54 -30.27 -9.79 -0.06
CA LYS A 54 -29.53 -9.44 -1.27
C LYS A 54 -28.10 -9.87 -1.00
N GLU A 55 -27.75 -11.04 -1.50
CA GLU A 55 -26.37 -11.44 -1.75
C GLU A 55 -25.77 -10.29 -2.55
N ASP A 56 -24.83 -9.58 -1.93
CA ASP A 56 -24.12 -8.46 -2.53
C ASP A 56 -23.34 -9.05 -3.70
N GLN A 57 -23.93 -9.02 -4.89
CA GLN A 57 -23.33 -9.58 -6.09
C GLN A 57 -22.10 -8.74 -6.40
N GLN A 58 -20.93 -9.27 -6.05
CA GLN A 58 -19.64 -8.77 -6.47
C GLN A 58 -19.72 -8.47 -7.97
N PRO A 59 -19.43 -7.23 -8.41
CA PRO A 59 -19.58 -6.86 -9.81
C PRO A 59 -18.74 -7.80 -10.69
N GLU A 60 -19.38 -8.41 -11.69
CA GLU A 60 -18.72 -9.32 -12.60
C GLU A 60 -17.72 -8.53 -13.44
N VAL A 61 -16.42 -8.68 -13.15
CA VAL A 61 -15.35 -8.10 -13.97
C VAL A 61 -15.38 -8.81 -15.32
N THR A 62 -15.74 -8.08 -16.37
CA THR A 62 -15.72 -8.61 -17.74
C THR A 62 -14.34 -8.40 -18.37
N GLY A 63 -13.78 -9.44 -18.98
CA GLY A 63 -12.42 -9.37 -19.50
C GLY A 63 -11.91 -10.70 -20.06
N THR A 64 -10.64 -10.71 -20.46
CA THR A 64 -9.94 -11.92 -20.88
C THR A 64 -9.33 -12.61 -19.66
N VAL A 65 -9.43 -13.94 -19.59
CA VAL A 65 -8.77 -14.69 -18.52
C VAL A 65 -7.29 -14.85 -18.86
N TYR A 66 -6.42 -14.31 -18.00
CA TYR A 66 -5.00 -14.65 -17.99
C TYR A 66 -4.80 -15.88 -17.11
N GLU A 67 -4.00 -16.84 -17.59
CA GLU A 67 -3.86 -18.12 -16.94
C GLU A 67 -2.46 -18.71 -17.15
N ASN A 68 -1.85 -19.21 -16.07
CA ASN A 68 -0.59 -19.94 -16.11
C ASN A 68 -0.66 -21.19 -15.21
N ALA A 69 0.49 -21.81 -14.91
CA ALA A 69 0.56 -23.04 -14.12
C ALA A 69 0.12 -22.87 -12.64
N LYS A 70 0.13 -21.65 -12.11
CA LYS A 70 -0.04 -21.34 -10.68
C LYS A 70 -1.26 -20.49 -10.37
N LEU A 71 -1.77 -19.71 -11.33
CA LEU A 71 -2.92 -18.84 -11.12
C LEU A 71 -3.77 -18.64 -12.38
N SER A 72 -4.98 -18.15 -12.17
CA SER A 72 -5.88 -17.61 -13.18
C SER A 72 -6.49 -16.32 -12.65
N ILE A 73 -6.66 -15.32 -13.51
CA ILE A 73 -7.22 -14.02 -13.14
C ILE A 73 -7.91 -13.37 -14.35
N THR A 74 -9.00 -12.64 -14.11
CA THR A 74 -9.68 -11.91 -15.17
C THR A 74 -9.02 -10.54 -15.37
N VAL A 75 -8.63 -10.25 -16.60
CA VAL A 75 -7.97 -9.00 -17.01
C VAL A 75 -8.96 -8.20 -17.86
N PRO A 76 -9.44 -7.04 -17.37
CA PRO A 76 -10.38 -6.20 -18.09
C PRO A 76 -9.73 -5.54 -19.31
N VAL A 77 -10.56 -5.03 -20.21
CA VAL A 77 -10.10 -4.32 -21.41
C VAL A 77 -9.21 -3.13 -21.02
N GLY A 78 -8.09 -2.95 -21.72
CA GLY A 78 -7.11 -1.88 -21.46
C GLY A 78 -6.00 -2.30 -20.49
N TRP A 79 -6.16 -3.38 -19.74
CA TRP A 79 -5.12 -3.96 -18.92
C TRP A 79 -4.38 -5.08 -19.66
N THR A 80 -3.10 -5.26 -19.32
CA THR A 80 -2.24 -6.30 -19.89
C THR A 80 -1.60 -7.10 -18.77
N ALA A 81 -1.70 -8.43 -18.82
CA ALA A 81 -1.02 -9.32 -17.89
C ALA A 81 0.24 -9.94 -18.50
N SER A 82 1.31 -10.02 -17.70
CA SER A 82 2.59 -10.60 -18.10
C SER A 82 3.26 -11.32 -16.93
N GLU A 83 3.90 -12.46 -17.21
CA GLU A 83 4.70 -13.16 -16.20
C GLU A 83 5.90 -12.32 -15.78
N VAL A 84 6.23 -12.34 -14.50
CA VAL A 84 7.37 -11.61 -13.97
C VAL A 84 8.64 -12.38 -14.27
N ILE A 85 9.63 -11.72 -14.87
CA ILE A 85 10.95 -12.28 -15.08
C ILE A 85 11.76 -12.09 -13.80
N THR A 86 12.25 -13.19 -13.23
CA THR A 86 13.16 -13.17 -12.09
C THR A 86 14.58 -13.47 -12.52
N ASN A 87 15.53 -12.72 -11.99
CA ASN A 87 16.94 -13.05 -12.10
C ASN A 87 17.24 -14.17 -11.12
N VAL A 88 17.64 -15.34 -11.61
CA VAL A 88 18.11 -16.41 -10.73
C VAL A 88 19.58 -16.16 -10.50
N ASP A 89 19.96 -15.93 -9.23
CA ASP A 89 21.33 -15.63 -8.80
C ASP A 89 22.36 -16.50 -9.53
N SER A 90 23.05 -15.86 -10.46
CA SER A 90 24.13 -16.49 -11.21
C SER A 90 25.40 -16.16 -10.47
N LYS A 91 25.70 -16.96 -9.44
CA LYS A 91 27.01 -16.94 -8.75
C LYS A 91 28.18 -17.39 -9.65
N SER A 92 27.94 -17.58 -10.94
CA SER A 92 28.91 -17.97 -11.96
C SER A 92 28.43 -17.51 -13.34
N ASP A 93 29.09 -16.47 -13.86
CA ASP A 93 29.26 -16.10 -15.28
C ASP A 93 28.06 -16.09 -16.25
N GLY A 94 26.86 -15.70 -15.79
CA GLY A 94 25.79 -15.27 -16.70
C GLY A 94 24.42 -15.33 -16.06
N ALA A 95 23.83 -14.14 -15.82
CA ALA A 95 22.46 -14.02 -15.32
C ALA A 95 21.48 -14.79 -16.20
N THR A 96 20.99 -15.94 -15.74
CA THR A 96 19.86 -16.62 -16.39
C THR A 96 18.57 -16.01 -15.88
N THR A 97 17.87 -15.29 -16.77
CA THR A 97 16.51 -14.81 -16.55
C THR A 97 15.55 -16.00 -16.63
N LYS A 98 14.76 -16.23 -15.59
CA LYS A 98 13.70 -17.26 -15.59
C LYS A 98 12.35 -16.60 -15.35
N LEU A 99 11.36 -16.99 -16.15
CA LEU A 99 9.96 -16.65 -15.88
C LEU A 99 9.56 -17.22 -14.52
N ASN A 100 8.97 -16.39 -13.68
CA ASN A 100 8.37 -16.80 -12.44
C ASN A 100 6.87 -17.01 -12.66
N PRO A 101 6.40 -18.25 -12.88
CA PRO A 101 4.99 -18.51 -13.11
C PRO A 101 4.13 -18.21 -11.87
N SER A 102 4.75 -18.04 -10.69
CA SER A 102 4.04 -17.67 -9.47
C SER A 102 3.78 -16.18 -9.36
N ALA A 103 4.34 -15.34 -10.24
CA ALA A 103 4.19 -13.89 -10.18
C ALA A 103 3.76 -13.29 -11.54
N VAL A 104 2.81 -12.36 -11.47
CA VAL A 104 2.24 -11.66 -12.64
C VAL A 104 2.21 -10.16 -12.39
N ASN A 105 2.58 -9.39 -13.42
CA ASN A 105 2.33 -7.96 -13.50
C ASN A 105 1.13 -7.72 -14.41
N ILE A 106 0.15 -6.98 -13.90
CA ILE A 106 -1.05 -6.57 -14.62
C ILE A 106 -1.02 -5.04 -14.70
N THR A 107 -0.92 -4.50 -15.91
CA THR A 107 -0.59 -3.09 -16.12
C THR A 107 -1.58 -2.39 -17.03
N ASN A 108 -1.85 -1.11 -16.74
CA ASN A 108 -2.58 -0.18 -17.62
C ASN A 108 -1.89 1.18 -17.57
N GLY A 109 -1.21 1.57 -18.65
CA GLY A 109 -0.39 2.78 -18.66
C GLY A 109 0.72 2.72 -17.60
N LYS A 110 0.67 3.63 -16.62
CA LYS A 110 1.62 3.67 -15.49
C LYS A 110 1.16 2.87 -14.26
N TRP A 111 -0.06 2.34 -14.25
CA TRP A 111 -0.56 1.55 -13.13
C TRP A 111 -0.02 0.13 -13.19
N ILE A 112 0.45 -0.38 -12.04
CA ILE A 112 0.98 -1.73 -11.88
C ILE A 112 0.23 -2.41 -10.74
N LEU A 113 -0.44 -3.52 -11.05
CA LEU A 113 -0.88 -4.51 -10.08
C LEU A 113 0.07 -5.71 -10.14
N TYR A 114 0.79 -5.96 -9.07
CA TYR A 114 1.67 -7.12 -8.93
C TYR A 114 1.01 -8.16 -8.04
N ILE A 115 1.00 -9.42 -8.48
CA ILE A 115 0.49 -10.55 -7.72
C ILE A 115 1.56 -11.63 -7.71
N ASN A 116 1.91 -12.14 -6.53
CA ASN A 116 2.77 -13.30 -6.35
C ASN A 116 2.13 -14.29 -5.39
N VAL A 117 1.81 -15.49 -5.89
CA VAL A 117 1.13 -16.56 -5.15
C VAL A 117 2.11 -17.54 -4.48
N ASP A 118 3.41 -17.29 -4.61
CA ASP A 118 4.51 -18.09 -4.04
C ASP A 118 5.60 -17.20 -3.44
N ALA A 119 5.16 -16.19 -2.70
CA ALA A 119 6.06 -15.29 -1.99
C ALA A 119 6.65 -16.03 -0.79
N SER A 120 7.94 -16.36 -0.88
CA SER A 120 8.65 -17.17 0.12
C SER A 120 8.79 -16.49 1.49
N GLN A 121 8.69 -15.16 1.56
CA GLN A 121 8.87 -14.37 2.78
C GLN A 121 8.16 -13.01 2.67
N ALA A 122 6.95 -12.90 3.22
CA ALA A 122 6.25 -11.63 3.43
C ALA A 122 5.59 -11.64 4.82
N SER A 123 6.37 -11.56 5.91
CA SER A 123 5.77 -11.47 7.25
C SER A 123 5.61 -10.00 7.65
N GLY A 124 4.38 -9.52 7.83
CA GLY A 124 4.06 -8.24 8.49
C GLY A 124 4.69 -6.98 7.87
N VAL A 125 3.91 -6.22 7.12
CA VAL A 125 4.39 -5.05 6.36
C VAL A 125 4.39 -3.75 7.14
N GLU A 126 3.70 -3.71 8.28
CA GLU A 126 3.94 -2.68 9.29
C GLU A 126 5.09 -3.16 10.19
N GLY A 127 6.23 -2.47 10.13
CA GLY A 127 7.51 -2.83 10.73
C GLY A 127 8.63 -3.09 9.70
N GLY A 128 9.78 -3.60 10.17
CA GLY A 128 11.03 -3.73 9.39
C GLY A 128 11.02 -4.65 8.16
N ARG A 129 9.85 -5.01 7.61
CA ARG A 129 9.65 -5.90 6.45
C ARG A 129 8.81 -5.26 5.32
N PHE A 130 8.43 -3.99 5.43
CA PHE A 130 7.90 -3.18 4.32
C PHE A 130 8.70 -3.35 3.02
N ALA A 131 10.03 -3.38 3.14
CA ALA A 131 10.91 -3.45 2.00
C ALA A 131 10.74 -4.72 1.14
N GLU A 132 10.26 -5.83 1.71
CA GLU A 132 10.17 -7.12 1.01
C GLU A 132 9.09 -7.16 -0.07
N ILE A 133 8.07 -6.30 0.05
CA ILE A 133 6.93 -6.28 -0.86
C ILE A 133 6.81 -4.97 -1.65
N ALA A 134 7.45 -3.91 -1.15
CA ALA A 134 7.34 -2.58 -1.70
C ALA A 134 8.60 -2.18 -2.52
N MET A 135 9.79 -2.64 -2.13
CA MET A 135 11.01 -2.29 -2.88
C MET A 135 11.02 -2.94 -4.27
N GLY A 136 11.56 -2.21 -5.24
CA GLY A 136 11.53 -2.58 -6.65
C GLY A 136 10.28 -2.10 -7.37
N ALA A 137 9.27 -1.61 -6.66
CA ALA A 137 8.22 -0.80 -7.25
C ALA A 137 8.75 0.62 -7.52
N PRO A 138 8.69 1.12 -8.77
CA PRO A 138 9.30 2.42 -9.13
C PRO A 138 8.84 3.58 -8.24
N SER A 139 7.55 3.63 -7.91
CA SER A 139 6.98 4.68 -7.06
C SER A 139 7.47 4.63 -5.61
N VAL A 140 7.69 3.42 -5.08
CA VAL A 140 8.25 3.23 -3.73
C VAL A 140 9.71 3.64 -3.70
N ASP A 141 10.51 3.15 -4.66
CA ASP A 141 11.95 3.43 -4.75
C ASP A 141 12.24 4.93 -4.91
N ALA A 142 11.29 5.70 -5.47
CA ALA A 142 11.41 7.15 -5.58
C ALA A 142 11.05 7.91 -4.30
N VAL A 143 10.25 7.33 -3.41
CA VAL A 143 9.89 7.92 -2.10
C VAL A 143 10.90 7.49 -1.03
N VAL A 144 11.24 6.21 -0.97
CA VAL A 144 12.10 5.62 0.06
C VAL A 144 13.56 5.70 -0.39
N THR A 145 14.27 6.72 0.09
CA THR A 145 15.67 6.96 -0.32
C THR A 145 16.67 6.12 0.47
N VAL A 146 16.27 5.63 1.64
CA VAL A 146 17.08 4.75 2.49
C VAL A 146 16.22 3.59 2.95
N GLN A 147 16.62 2.36 2.64
CA GLN A 147 15.94 1.14 3.08
C GLN A 147 16.24 0.81 4.55
N PRO A 148 15.33 0.13 5.28
CA PRO A 148 13.98 -0.31 4.91
C PRO A 148 12.89 0.60 5.50
N ASN A 149 13.00 1.92 5.32
CA ASN A 149 12.12 2.85 6.02
C ASN A 149 10.71 2.87 5.43
N GLU A 150 9.71 2.86 6.30
CA GLU A 150 8.34 3.20 5.95
C GLU A 150 8.21 4.72 5.86
N CYS A 151 7.68 5.18 4.74
CA CYS A 151 7.41 6.59 4.50
C CYS A 151 5.91 6.82 4.39
N GLY A 152 5.46 8.01 4.81
CA GLY A 152 4.08 8.44 4.58
C GLY A 152 3.09 8.04 5.67
N GLN A 153 1.82 8.11 5.29
CA GLN A 153 0.64 7.79 6.10
C GLN A 153 -0.17 6.69 5.40
N THR A 154 -0.81 5.84 6.20
CA THR A 154 -1.64 4.75 5.70
C THR A 154 -3.12 5.03 5.89
N THR A 155 -3.91 4.73 4.86
CA THR A 155 -5.37 4.62 4.95
C THR A 155 -5.78 3.17 4.71
N ARG A 156 -6.77 2.68 5.46
CA ARG A 156 -7.30 1.32 5.32
C ARG A 156 -8.70 1.38 4.74
N THR A 157 -8.93 0.66 3.66
CA THR A 157 -10.21 0.62 2.95
C THR A 157 -10.66 -0.83 2.77
N PRO A 158 -11.91 -1.18 3.08
CA PRO A 158 -12.45 -2.51 2.75
C PRO A 158 -12.28 -2.79 1.25
N ALA A 159 -11.80 -3.98 0.92
CA ALA A 159 -11.66 -4.45 -0.45
C ALA A 159 -12.79 -5.43 -0.80
N PHE A 160 -12.46 -6.66 -1.20
CA PHE A 160 -13.41 -7.75 -1.42
C PHE A 160 -13.34 -8.79 -0.29
N ASP A 161 -14.40 -9.57 -0.12
CA ASP A 161 -14.55 -10.55 0.96
C ASP A 161 -14.28 -9.93 2.34
N ASN A 162 -13.21 -10.37 2.99
CA ASN A 162 -12.71 -9.89 4.26
C ASN A 162 -11.35 -9.18 4.10
N TYR A 163 -10.89 -8.92 2.88
CA TYR A 163 -9.63 -8.23 2.63
C TYR A 163 -9.74 -6.72 2.84
N THR A 164 -8.61 -6.14 3.23
CA THR A 164 -8.43 -4.70 3.40
C THR A 164 -7.33 -4.24 2.45
N ARG A 165 -7.56 -3.15 1.73
CA ARG A 165 -6.53 -2.42 1.01
C ARG A 165 -5.88 -1.40 1.94
N VAL A 166 -4.56 -1.37 1.98
CA VAL A 166 -3.78 -0.39 2.72
C VAL A 166 -3.09 0.52 1.70
N ASP A 167 -3.42 1.81 1.75
CA ASP A 167 -2.93 2.83 0.82
C ASP A 167 -1.91 3.72 1.52
N TYR A 168 -0.70 3.80 0.98
CA TYR A 168 0.33 4.72 1.43
C TYR A 168 0.32 6.02 0.64
N THR A 169 0.32 7.11 1.38
CA THR A 169 0.39 8.47 0.85
C THR A 169 1.51 9.26 1.51
N ILE A 170 2.09 10.22 0.80
CA ILE A 170 3.10 11.10 1.34
C ILE A 170 2.80 12.55 0.95
N ASN A 171 3.10 13.47 1.86
CA ASN A 171 3.03 14.91 1.61
C ASN A 171 4.30 15.59 2.13
N TYR A 172 4.46 16.87 1.79
CA TYR A 172 5.66 17.63 2.14
C TYR A 172 5.99 17.64 3.64
N SER A 173 5.01 17.59 4.54
CA SER A 173 5.24 17.61 5.99
C SER A 173 5.88 16.33 6.53
N LEU A 174 5.81 15.24 5.77
CA LEU A 174 6.39 13.94 6.11
C LEU A 174 7.77 13.72 5.48
N ALA A 175 8.27 14.70 4.73
CA ALA A 175 9.61 14.67 4.15
C ALA A 175 10.68 14.66 5.24
N ASN A 176 11.71 13.83 5.07
CA ASN A 176 12.88 13.79 5.93
C ASN A 176 14.07 13.21 5.14
N ASP A 177 15.21 12.96 5.81
CA ASP A 177 16.42 12.47 5.14
C ASP A 177 16.27 11.08 4.48
N VAL A 178 15.26 10.31 4.87
CA VAL A 178 14.99 8.95 4.38
C VAL A 178 13.72 8.83 3.51
N CYS A 179 12.95 9.91 3.40
CA CYS A 179 11.67 9.99 2.68
C CYS A 179 11.61 11.23 1.78
N LYS A 180 11.53 11.02 0.47
CA LYS A 180 11.30 12.06 -0.52
C LYS A 180 9.80 12.29 -0.70
N ALA A 181 9.37 13.52 -0.47
CA ALA A 181 8.00 13.96 -0.65
C ALA A 181 7.86 14.91 -1.85
N PRO A 182 6.64 15.15 -2.36
CA PRO A 182 6.43 16.12 -3.44
C PRO A 182 6.69 17.56 -2.96
N THR A 183 7.33 18.36 -3.81
CA THR A 183 7.74 19.75 -3.49
C THR A 183 6.61 20.76 -3.63
N ASN A 184 5.57 20.42 -4.40
CA ASN A 184 4.37 21.23 -4.61
C ASN A 184 3.38 21.18 -3.43
N ARG A 185 3.72 20.46 -2.34
CA ARG A 185 2.91 20.29 -1.12
C ARG A 185 1.60 19.52 -1.31
N THR A 186 1.37 18.87 -2.44
CA THR A 186 0.23 17.96 -2.59
C THR A 186 0.47 16.69 -1.79
N THR A 187 -0.61 16.05 -1.33
CA THR A 187 -0.53 14.66 -0.86
C THR A 187 -0.64 13.76 -2.07
N VAL A 188 0.32 12.86 -2.27
CA VAL A 188 0.34 11.91 -3.37
C VAL A 188 0.30 10.49 -2.84
N TRP A 189 -0.33 9.61 -3.60
CA TRP A 189 -0.27 8.17 -3.38
C TRP A 189 0.98 7.59 -4.04
N PHE A 190 1.63 6.64 -3.37
CA PHE A 190 2.80 6.00 -3.95
C PHE A 190 2.78 4.47 -3.91
N PHE A 191 1.91 3.85 -3.12
CA PHE A 191 1.86 2.40 -3.00
C PHE A 191 0.59 1.91 -2.29
N SER A 192 0.08 0.73 -2.67
CA SER A 192 -0.90 0.01 -1.87
C SER A 192 -0.63 -1.49 -1.83
N TYR A 193 -1.27 -2.16 -0.88
CA TYR A 193 -1.29 -3.61 -0.81
C TYR A 193 -2.62 -4.14 -0.27
N LEU A 194 -2.90 -5.42 -0.51
CA LEU A 194 -4.04 -6.11 0.10
C LEU A 194 -3.59 -6.98 1.29
N THR A 195 -4.35 -6.93 2.37
CA THR A 195 -4.11 -7.72 3.60
C THR A 195 -5.40 -8.38 4.11
N SER A 196 -5.25 -9.46 4.88
CA SER A 196 -6.35 -10.16 5.54
C SER A 196 -6.80 -9.47 6.85
N PRO A 197 -7.97 -9.83 7.43
CA PRO A 197 -8.50 -9.25 8.67
C PRO A 197 -7.59 -9.34 9.89
N GLY A 198 -6.65 -10.30 9.91
CA GLY A 198 -5.72 -10.47 11.02
C GLY A 198 -4.62 -9.40 11.09
N ASN A 199 -4.67 -8.38 10.22
CA ASN A 199 -3.57 -7.42 9.97
C ASN A 199 -2.25 -8.08 9.57
N GLY A 200 -2.27 -9.39 9.30
CA GLY A 200 -1.20 -10.17 8.71
C GLY A 200 -1.47 -10.37 7.23
N TYR A 201 -0.37 -10.38 6.47
CA TYR A 201 -0.37 -10.88 5.10
C TYR A 201 -0.81 -12.34 5.05
N PHE A 202 -1.09 -12.84 3.85
CA PHE A 202 -1.25 -14.26 3.53
C PHE A 202 0.05 -15.06 3.72
N ASN A 203 0.77 -14.84 4.81
CA ASN A 203 1.98 -15.56 5.10
C ASN A 203 1.90 -16.14 6.50
N ASP A 204 0.98 -17.09 6.67
CA ASP A 204 1.12 -18.13 7.68
C ASP A 204 2.23 -19.09 7.26
N TYR A 205 3.44 -18.57 6.98
CA TYR A 205 4.59 -19.44 6.73
C TYR A 205 4.96 -20.13 8.03
N VAL A 206 4.36 -21.30 8.22
CA VAL A 206 4.86 -22.35 9.08
C VAL A 206 5.73 -23.24 8.19
N PRO A 207 6.94 -23.67 8.61
CA PRO A 207 7.71 -24.65 7.85
C PRO A 207 6.85 -25.89 7.53
N GLY A 208 6.57 -26.12 6.24
CA GLY A 208 5.65 -27.16 5.78
C GLY A 208 4.20 -26.73 5.52
N GLN A 209 3.88 -25.44 5.64
CA GLN A 209 2.59 -24.84 5.25
C GLN A 209 2.74 -23.85 4.07
N ASN A 210 1.58 -23.41 3.59
CA ASN A 210 1.35 -22.86 2.26
C ASN A 210 2.26 -21.69 1.86
N PRO A 211 2.58 -21.60 0.56
CA PRO A 211 3.27 -20.45 -0.03
C PRO A 211 2.51 -19.13 0.18
N GLY A 212 3.25 -18.03 0.40
CA GLY A 212 2.67 -16.73 0.70
C GLY A 212 2.03 -16.04 -0.51
N LEU A 213 0.96 -15.26 -0.29
CA LEU A 213 0.34 -14.40 -1.31
C LEU A 213 0.65 -12.92 -1.05
N VAL A 214 1.25 -12.28 -2.05
CA VAL A 214 1.53 -10.83 -2.07
C VAL A 214 0.74 -10.21 -3.22
N VAL A 215 -0.07 -9.20 -2.91
CA VAL A 215 -0.77 -8.38 -3.89
C VAL A 215 -0.48 -6.92 -3.61
N THR A 216 0.17 -6.23 -4.55
CA THR A 216 0.60 -4.84 -4.40
C THR A 216 0.21 -4.01 -5.61
N MET A 217 0.03 -2.71 -5.37
CA MET A 217 -0.37 -1.73 -6.36
C MET A 217 0.66 -0.61 -6.35
N ALA A 218 1.18 -0.26 -7.52
CA ALA A 218 2.25 0.73 -7.65
C ALA A 218 2.06 1.60 -8.90
N TYR A 219 2.87 2.66 -8.99
CA TYR A 219 2.94 3.55 -10.14
C TYR A 219 4.31 3.44 -10.81
N ASN A 220 4.33 3.36 -12.13
CA ASN A 220 5.55 3.28 -12.93
C ASN A 220 6.12 4.68 -13.21
N ASP A 221 6.56 5.35 -12.14
CA ASP A 221 7.25 6.62 -12.23
C ASP A 221 8.27 6.75 -11.10
N THR A 222 9.29 7.56 -11.31
CA THR A 222 10.35 7.86 -10.34
C THR A 222 10.36 9.32 -9.89
N VAL A 223 9.48 10.14 -10.47
CA VAL A 223 9.33 11.55 -10.12
C VAL A 223 8.14 11.70 -9.16
N VAL A 224 8.42 11.89 -7.87
CA VAL A 224 7.39 11.98 -6.80
C VAL A 224 6.33 13.07 -7.06
N ASN A 225 6.70 14.16 -7.76
CA ASN A 225 5.74 15.21 -8.14
C ASN A 225 4.74 14.79 -9.22
N ASP A 226 5.03 13.72 -9.96
CA ASP A 226 4.20 13.20 -11.06
C ASP A 226 3.32 12.03 -10.59
N PHE A 227 3.33 11.74 -9.29
CA PHE A 227 2.53 10.68 -8.71
C PHE A 227 1.05 11.07 -8.63
N PRO A 228 0.14 10.09 -8.62
CA PRO A 228 -1.29 10.34 -8.47
C PRO A 228 -1.58 11.11 -7.18
N VAL A 229 -2.34 12.19 -7.31
CA VAL A 229 -2.80 12.95 -6.14
C VAL A 229 -3.73 12.06 -5.31
N ALA A 230 -3.52 12.04 -4.00
CA ALA A 230 -4.37 11.30 -3.08
C ALA A 230 -5.83 11.77 -3.23
N GLU A 231 -6.76 10.82 -3.16
CA GLU A 231 -8.21 11.07 -3.32
C GLU A 231 -8.65 11.62 -4.69
N SER A 232 -7.76 11.65 -5.69
CA SER A 232 -8.17 12.00 -7.06
C SER A 232 -9.09 10.94 -7.66
N ASP A 233 -9.97 11.36 -8.58
CA ASP A 233 -10.88 10.46 -9.30
C ASP A 233 -10.10 9.40 -10.09
N GLU A 234 -8.99 9.80 -10.73
CA GLU A 234 -8.12 8.88 -11.48
C GLU A 234 -7.54 7.78 -10.59
N LEU A 235 -6.99 8.15 -9.43
CA LEU A 235 -6.47 7.19 -8.46
C LEU A 235 -7.59 6.28 -7.93
N THR A 236 -8.75 6.87 -7.62
CA THR A 236 -9.90 6.12 -7.08
C THR A 236 -10.37 5.06 -8.08
N VAL A 237 -10.49 5.42 -9.37
CA VAL A 237 -10.84 4.49 -10.45
C VAL A 237 -9.77 3.41 -10.60
N ALA A 238 -8.49 3.79 -10.68
CA ALA A 238 -7.40 2.83 -10.86
C ALA A 238 -7.28 1.84 -9.69
N LEU A 239 -7.35 2.32 -8.45
CA LEU A 239 -7.32 1.45 -7.26
C LEU A 239 -8.54 0.54 -7.20
N LYS A 240 -9.73 1.01 -7.61
CA LYS A 240 -10.91 0.18 -7.72
C LYS A 240 -10.71 -0.93 -8.77
N GLU A 241 -10.26 -0.59 -9.98
CA GLU A 241 -10.01 -1.57 -11.04
C GLU A 241 -8.98 -2.62 -10.62
N MET A 242 -7.86 -2.22 -10.00
CA MET A 242 -6.86 -3.17 -9.49
C MET A 242 -7.42 -4.07 -8.39
N THR A 243 -8.28 -3.54 -7.52
CA THR A 243 -8.96 -4.32 -6.47
C THR A 243 -9.96 -5.31 -7.09
N ASP A 244 -10.73 -4.88 -8.09
CA ASP A 244 -11.68 -5.71 -8.83
C ASP A 244 -10.93 -6.83 -9.56
N ILE A 245 -9.81 -6.55 -10.23
CA ILE A 245 -8.96 -7.57 -10.86
C ILE A 245 -8.50 -8.59 -9.83
N ALA A 246 -7.91 -8.13 -8.71
CA ALA A 246 -7.43 -9.00 -7.63
C ALA A 246 -8.54 -9.89 -7.04
N SER A 247 -9.79 -9.40 -7.01
CA SER A 247 -10.95 -10.17 -6.54
C SER A 247 -11.29 -11.39 -7.40
N THR A 248 -10.79 -11.43 -8.64
CA THR A 248 -11.00 -12.57 -9.56
C THR A 248 -9.89 -13.62 -9.49
N LEU A 249 -8.87 -13.40 -8.66
CA LEU A 249 -7.70 -14.28 -8.54
C LEU A 249 -8.11 -15.68 -8.08
N LYS A 250 -7.71 -16.69 -8.85
CA LYS A 250 -7.80 -18.10 -8.50
C LYS A 250 -6.40 -18.70 -8.47
N VAL A 251 -5.95 -19.10 -7.28
CA VAL A 251 -4.67 -19.81 -7.12
C VAL A 251 -4.88 -21.29 -7.43
N LYS A 252 -4.02 -21.86 -8.27
CA LYS A 252 -4.06 -23.26 -8.69
C LYS A 252 -3.06 -24.08 -7.89
N ASN A 253 -3.44 -25.33 -7.57
CA ASN A 253 -2.58 -26.31 -6.90
C ASN A 253 -1.98 -25.77 -5.59
N ARG A 254 -2.85 -25.38 -4.65
CA ARG A 254 -2.45 -25.16 -3.25
C ARG A 254 -2.18 -26.50 -2.58
#